data_AF-A0A354B854-F1
#
_entry.id   AF-A0A354B854-F1
#
_cell.length_a   1.000
_cell.length_b   1.000
_cell.length_c   1.000
_cell.angle_alpha   90.00
_cell.angle_beta   90.00
_cell.angle_gamma   90.00
#
_symmetry.space_group_name_H-M   'P 1'
#
loop_
_entity.id
_entity.type
_entity.pdbx_description
1 polymer ?
#
loop_
_entity_poly.entity_id
_entity_poly.type
_entity_poly.pdbx_seq_one_letter_code
_entity_poly.pdbx_strand_id
1 'polypeptide(L)'
;MRRLPTVVVAIALTTGGCSIETGDGGERLTTAEPTTTTTEATRAASDAVGIVEVGSKIYEITADCYTPSAGNVIAVGAATTDTGGRIEVYVETFDGQQYVGVTVFDGESVLRYEPVVDQPLEVIWFDNVVRVDDISLVTGLNLTTGDGTDAGVGSVVIECRSSIEALPPGFVAR
;
A
#
# COMPACT_ATOMS: atom_id res chain seq x y z
N MET A 1 -50.96 -14.07 8.19
CA MET A 1 -51.12 -12.71 8.75
C MET A 1 -50.65 -12.73 10.21
N ARG A 2 -49.46 -12.20 10.50
CA ARG A 2 -48.95 -12.03 11.87
C ARG A 2 -48.52 -10.57 12.00
N ARG A 3 -49.13 -9.86 12.95
CA ARG A 3 -48.95 -8.43 13.21
C ARG A 3 -47.69 -8.17 14.05
N LEU A 4 -47.11 -6.98 13.82
CA LEU A 4 -45.87 -6.39 14.36
C LEU A 4 -45.80 -6.30 15.90
N PRO A 5 -44.65 -5.86 16.47
CA PRO A 5 -44.56 -4.43 16.74
C PRO A 5 -43.22 -3.77 16.36
N THR A 6 -43.36 -2.60 15.73
CA THR A 6 -42.35 -1.57 15.50
C THR A 6 -41.90 -1.00 16.86
N VAL A 7 -40.60 -0.99 17.15
CA VAL A 7 -40.04 -0.32 18.33
C VAL A 7 -39.57 1.06 17.92
N VAL A 8 -40.22 2.08 18.48
CA VAL A 8 -39.85 3.50 18.36
C VAL A 8 -38.87 3.80 19.50
N VAL A 9 -37.64 4.21 19.16
CA VAL A 9 -36.65 4.67 20.14
C VAL A 9 -36.78 6.19 20.25
N ALA A 10 -37.22 6.66 21.41
CA ALA A 10 -37.27 8.07 21.76
C ALA A 10 -35.93 8.52 22.35
N ILE A 11 -35.33 9.56 21.78
CA ILE A 11 -34.10 10.20 22.26
C ILE A 11 -34.48 11.18 23.38
N ALA A 12 -34.00 10.93 24.59
CA ALA A 12 -34.14 11.86 25.71
C ALA A 12 -32.94 12.82 25.75
N LEU A 13 -33.21 14.10 25.51
CA LEU A 13 -32.28 15.21 25.75
C LEU A 13 -32.32 15.58 27.24
N THR A 14 -31.23 15.37 27.97
CA THR A 14 -31.08 15.89 29.34
C THR A 14 -30.14 17.09 29.34
N THR A 15 -30.70 18.29 29.46
CA THR A 15 -29.99 19.50 29.86
C THR A 15 -29.85 19.54 31.37
N GLY A 16 -28.64 19.32 31.89
CA GLY A 16 -28.28 19.49 33.29
C GLY A 16 -27.31 20.64 33.46
N GLY A 17 -27.76 21.73 34.07
CA GLY A 17 -26.97 22.93 34.35
C GLY A 17 -26.18 22.86 35.67
N CYS A 18 -25.09 23.64 35.66
CA CYS A 18 -24.35 24.31 36.74
C CYS A 18 -24.05 23.62 38.08
N SER A 19 -22.76 23.59 38.42
CA SER A 19 -22.28 24.03 39.74
C SER A 19 -20.92 24.69 39.59
N ILE A 20 -20.91 26.00 39.86
CA ILE A 20 -19.74 26.83 40.11
C ILE A 20 -19.45 26.70 41.60
N GLU A 21 -18.36 26.04 41.96
CA GLU A 21 -17.75 26.18 43.28
C GLU A 21 -16.46 26.97 43.15
N THR A 22 -16.46 28.15 43.77
CA THR A 22 -15.30 29.02 43.95
C THR A 22 -14.43 28.45 45.06
N GLY A 23 -13.29 27.88 44.70
CA GLY A 23 -12.22 27.48 45.61
C GLY A 23 -10.92 28.20 45.27
N ASP A 24 -10.56 29.16 46.11
CA ASP A 24 -9.28 29.87 46.12
C ASP A 24 -8.15 28.93 46.56
N GLY A 25 -7.07 28.89 45.78
CA GLY A 25 -5.93 27.99 46.00
C GLY A 25 -5.07 27.89 44.75
N GLY A 26 -4.20 28.88 44.56
CA GLY A 26 -3.30 28.93 43.42
C GLY A 26 -2.31 27.77 43.37
N GLU A 27 -2.50 26.87 42.41
CA GLU A 27 -1.44 26.04 41.87
C GLU A 27 -1.34 26.28 40.36
N ARG A 28 -0.16 26.74 39.95
CA ARG A 28 0.21 26.98 38.56
C ARG A 28 0.23 25.62 37.84
N LEU A 29 -0.82 25.31 37.09
CA LEU A 29 -0.82 24.23 36.10
C LEU A 29 0.26 24.54 35.05
N THR A 30 1.42 23.89 35.19
CA THR A 30 2.36 23.74 34.09
C THR A 30 1.69 22.81 33.07
N THR A 31 1.08 23.39 32.03
CA THR A 31 0.75 22.67 30.80
C THR A 31 2.04 22.08 30.27
N ALA A 32 2.23 20.77 30.43
CA ALA A 32 3.25 20.05 29.67
C ALA A 32 2.81 20.03 28.21
N GLU A 33 3.62 20.61 27.33
CA GLU A 33 3.47 20.45 25.89
C GLU A 33 3.44 18.94 25.55
N PRO A 34 2.51 18.46 24.71
CA PRO A 34 2.56 17.08 24.26
C PRO A 34 3.83 16.93 23.44
N THR A 35 4.82 16.24 24.01
CA THR A 35 6.01 15.86 23.26
C THR A 35 5.58 14.77 22.29
N THR A 36 5.40 15.14 21.02
CA THR A 36 5.16 14.19 19.95
C THR A 36 6.46 13.41 19.73
N THR A 37 6.59 12.27 20.40
CA THR A 37 7.68 11.33 20.12
C THR A 37 7.34 10.58 18.84
N THR A 38 7.83 11.06 17.70
CA THR A 38 7.86 10.27 16.47
C THR A 38 8.84 9.12 16.71
N THR A 39 8.32 7.93 17.00
CA THR A 39 9.14 6.71 16.97
C THR A 39 9.45 6.45 15.51
N GLU A 40 10.66 6.79 15.08
CA GLU A 40 11.17 6.36 13.79
C GLU A 40 11.18 4.83 13.84
N ALA A 41 10.24 4.20 13.13
CA ALA A 41 10.20 2.76 13.01
C ALA A 41 11.56 2.32 12.48
N THR A 42 12.36 1.67 13.32
CA THR A 42 13.62 1.09 12.89
C THR A 42 13.27 0.09 11.80
N ARG A 43 13.59 0.44 10.55
CA ARG A 43 13.32 -0.40 9.39
C ARG A 43 14.00 -1.73 9.67
N ALA A 44 13.21 -2.80 9.87
CA ALA A 44 13.76 -4.14 9.79
C ALA A 44 14.49 -4.25 8.45
N ALA A 45 15.67 -4.87 8.42
CA ALA A 45 16.35 -5.09 7.16
C ALA A 45 15.40 -5.90 6.25
N SER A 46 15.13 -5.38 5.05
CA SER A 46 14.37 -6.05 3.99
C SER A 46 14.84 -7.50 3.86
N ASP A 47 13.99 -8.45 4.22
CA ASP A 47 14.24 -9.90 4.11
C ASP A 47 13.38 -10.55 3.02
N ALA A 48 12.49 -9.77 2.39
CA ALA A 48 11.68 -10.22 1.28
C ALA A 48 12.52 -10.27 -0.01
N VAL A 49 12.32 -11.35 -0.75
CA VAL A 49 12.97 -11.60 -2.04
C VAL A 49 11.91 -11.84 -3.09
N GLY A 50 12.19 -11.44 -4.32
CA GLY A 50 11.23 -11.62 -5.40
C GLY A 50 11.86 -11.88 -6.74
N ILE A 51 11.04 -12.38 -7.64
CA ILE A 51 11.33 -12.58 -9.06
C ILE A 51 10.35 -11.71 -9.84
N VAL A 52 10.88 -10.90 -10.76
CA VAL A 52 10.11 -10.09 -11.68
C VAL A 52 10.47 -10.51 -13.10
N GLU A 53 9.45 -10.84 -13.89
CA GLU A 53 9.61 -11.18 -15.30
C GLU A 53 8.93 -10.12 -16.17
N VAL A 54 9.66 -9.64 -17.18
CA VAL A 54 9.14 -8.71 -18.19
C VAL A 54 9.59 -9.21 -19.56
N GLY A 55 8.65 -9.77 -20.33
CA GLY A 55 8.97 -10.46 -21.57
C GLY A 55 9.92 -11.65 -21.31
N SER A 56 11.12 -11.62 -21.89
CA SER A 56 12.14 -12.66 -21.70
C SER A 56 13.17 -12.34 -20.60
N LYS A 57 13.02 -11.22 -19.90
CA LYS A 57 13.97 -10.78 -18.88
C LYS A 57 13.47 -11.19 -17.50
N ILE A 58 14.38 -11.69 -16.67
CA ILE A 58 14.12 -12.11 -15.29
C ILE A 58 15.01 -11.29 -14.38
N TYR A 59 14.43 -10.78 -13.29
CA TYR A 59 15.12 -9.97 -12.30
C TYR A 59 14.88 -10.55 -10.91
N GLU A 60 15.96 -10.82 -10.19
CA GLU A 60 15.91 -11.09 -8.76
C GLU A 60 15.98 -9.77 -7.99
N ILE A 61 15.09 -9.59 -7.03
CA ILE A 61 14.96 -8.34 -6.28
C ILE A 61 14.91 -8.58 -4.77
N THR A 62 15.25 -7.54 -4.02
CA THR A 62 14.87 -7.40 -2.61
C THR A 62 13.68 -6.47 -2.48
N ALA A 63 12.79 -6.72 -1.51
CA ALA A 63 11.58 -5.93 -1.33
C ALA A 63 11.26 -5.61 0.14
N ASP A 64 10.51 -4.55 0.34
CA ASP A 64 9.80 -4.27 1.59
C ASP A 64 8.31 -4.58 1.37
N CYS A 65 7.71 -5.34 2.27
CA CYS A 65 6.27 -5.59 2.27
C CYS A 65 5.59 -4.83 3.40
N TYR A 66 4.50 -4.14 3.07
CA TYR A 66 3.76 -3.25 3.95
C TYR A 66 2.34 -3.77 4.11
N THR A 67 1.87 -3.86 5.34
CA THR A 67 0.49 -4.26 5.70
C THR A 67 -0.22 -3.10 6.40
N PRO A 68 -0.62 -2.05 5.65
CA PRO A 68 -1.21 -0.85 6.25
C PRO A 68 -2.59 -1.10 6.88
N SER A 69 -3.27 -2.17 6.49
CA SER A 69 -4.55 -2.61 7.05
C SER A 69 -4.76 -4.10 6.79
N ALA A 70 -5.72 -4.70 7.50
CA ALA A 70 -6.00 -6.12 7.36
C ALA A 70 -6.39 -6.48 5.91
N GLY A 71 -5.70 -7.46 5.33
CA GLY A 71 -5.97 -7.95 3.98
C GLY A 71 -5.33 -7.16 2.84
N ASN A 72 -4.65 -6.05 3.13
CA ASN A 72 -3.98 -5.22 2.12
C ASN A 72 -2.46 -5.33 2.27
N VAL A 73 -1.79 -5.61 1.15
CA VAL A 73 -0.34 -5.61 1.05
C VAL A 73 0.11 -4.65 -0.03
N ILE A 74 1.17 -3.90 0.26
CA ILE A 74 1.95 -3.17 -0.73
C ILE A 74 3.36 -3.75 -0.69
N ALA A 75 3.85 -4.26 -1.81
CA ALA A 75 5.23 -4.71 -1.95
C ALA A 75 6.01 -3.73 -2.82
N VAL A 76 7.14 -3.24 -2.31
CA VAL A 76 8.02 -2.32 -3.02
C VAL A 76 9.39 -2.94 -3.10
N GLY A 77 9.86 -3.21 -4.31
CA GLY A 77 11.12 -3.90 -4.53
C GLY A 77 12.05 -3.17 -5.48
N ALA A 78 13.34 -3.49 -5.39
CA ALA A 78 14.34 -2.98 -6.32
C ALA A 78 15.53 -3.93 -6.43
N ALA A 79 16.24 -3.82 -7.56
CA ALA A 79 17.57 -4.39 -7.74
C ALA A 79 18.43 -3.51 -8.65
N THR A 80 19.73 -3.57 -8.45
CA THR A 80 20.70 -3.08 -9.43
C THR A 80 21.02 -4.22 -10.39
N THR A 81 20.98 -3.93 -11.68
CA THR A 81 21.32 -4.90 -12.74
C THR A 81 22.83 -4.97 -12.95
N ASP A 82 23.32 -6.07 -13.53
CA ASP A 82 24.75 -6.26 -13.82
C ASP A 82 25.35 -5.18 -14.73
N THR A 83 24.51 -4.54 -15.56
CA THR A 83 24.92 -3.45 -16.45
C THR A 83 24.94 -2.07 -15.77
N GLY A 84 24.72 -2.02 -14.45
CA GLY A 84 24.65 -0.77 -13.68
C GLY A 84 23.31 -0.05 -13.76
N GLY A 85 22.35 -0.60 -14.51
CA GLY A 85 20.95 -0.16 -14.49
C GLY A 85 20.24 -0.55 -13.19
N ARG A 86 18.97 -0.20 -13.06
CA ARG A 86 18.13 -0.50 -11.90
C ARG A 86 16.75 -0.99 -12.34
N ILE A 87 16.15 -1.86 -11.56
CA ILE A 87 14.73 -2.19 -11.64
C ILE A 87 14.06 -1.78 -10.32
N GLU A 88 12.84 -1.27 -10.43
CA GLU A 88 11.93 -1.01 -9.33
C GLU A 88 10.61 -1.72 -9.63
N VAL A 89 10.01 -2.34 -8.61
CA VAL A 89 8.67 -2.94 -8.69
C VAL A 89 7.79 -2.38 -7.59
N TYR A 90 6.52 -2.20 -7.92
CA TYR A 90 5.48 -1.83 -7.00
C TYR A 90 4.27 -2.74 -7.25
N VAL A 91 3.79 -3.40 -6.20
CA VAL A 91 2.60 -4.26 -6.24
C VAL A 91 1.67 -3.86 -5.11
N GLU A 92 0.38 -3.78 -5.42
CA GLU A 92 -0.66 -3.35 -4.51
C GLU A 92 -1.86 -4.30 -4.59
N THR A 93 -2.31 -4.83 -3.44
CA THR A 93 -3.36 -5.87 -3.39
C THR A 93 -4.74 -5.36 -2.99
N PHE A 94 -4.95 -4.04 -2.89
CA PHE A 94 -6.22 -3.50 -2.38
C PHE A 94 -7.39 -3.92 -3.26
N ASP A 95 -8.46 -4.39 -2.61
CA ASP A 95 -9.68 -4.79 -3.29
C ASP A 95 -10.28 -3.61 -4.07
N GLY A 96 -10.50 -3.80 -5.38
CA GLY A 96 -10.93 -2.77 -6.32
C GLY A 96 -9.86 -1.75 -6.78
N GLN A 97 -8.63 -1.86 -6.30
CA GLN A 97 -7.50 -0.98 -6.65
C GLN A 97 -6.20 -1.79 -6.81
N GLN A 98 -6.28 -3.02 -7.32
CA GLN A 98 -5.09 -3.83 -7.55
C GLN A 98 -4.20 -3.20 -8.62
N TYR A 99 -2.90 -3.22 -8.39
CA TYR A 99 -1.95 -2.60 -9.30
C TYR A 99 -0.59 -3.28 -9.28
N VAL A 100 0.05 -3.31 -10.44
CA VAL A 100 1.45 -3.70 -10.63
C VAL A 100 2.11 -2.64 -11.49
N GLY A 101 3.30 -2.20 -11.12
CA GLY A 101 4.15 -1.37 -11.95
C GLY A 101 5.59 -1.81 -11.85
N VAL A 102 6.23 -2.02 -13.00
CA VAL A 102 7.67 -2.33 -13.08
C VAL A 102 8.36 -1.18 -13.81
N THR A 103 9.42 -0.61 -13.24
CA THR A 103 10.20 0.44 -13.88
C THR A 103 11.64 -0.02 -14.04
N VAL A 104 12.15 0.02 -15.27
CA VAL A 104 13.53 -0.34 -15.60
C VAL A 104 14.28 0.91 -16.04
N PHE A 105 15.42 1.14 -15.40
CA PHE A 105 16.37 2.19 -15.68
C PHE A 105 17.60 1.54 -16.30
N ASP A 106 17.81 1.67 -17.60
CA ASP A 106 18.97 1.07 -18.30
C ASP A 106 20.12 2.08 -18.54
N GLY A 107 20.05 3.23 -17.88
CA GLY A 107 21.05 4.30 -17.94
C GLY A 107 20.70 5.39 -18.94
N GLU A 108 20.22 5.02 -20.14
CA GLU A 108 19.83 5.97 -21.19
C GLU A 108 18.31 6.16 -21.30
N SER A 109 17.54 5.19 -20.82
CA SER A 109 16.08 5.22 -20.86
C SER A 109 15.45 4.76 -19.54
N VAL A 110 14.22 5.22 -19.32
CA VAL A 110 13.36 4.78 -18.23
C VAL A 110 12.11 4.19 -18.86
N LEU A 111 11.94 2.88 -18.71
CA LEU A 111 10.79 2.16 -19.23
C LEU A 111 9.90 1.74 -18.07
N ARG A 112 8.65 2.23 -18.09
CA ARG A 112 7.61 1.82 -17.16
C ARG A 112 6.68 0.83 -17.85
N TYR A 113 6.58 -0.36 -17.26
CA TYR A 113 5.71 -1.44 -17.67
C TYR A 113 4.52 -1.51 -16.73
N GLU A 114 3.32 -1.49 -17.30
CA GLU A 114 2.05 -1.45 -16.57
C GLU A 114 1.06 -2.44 -17.20
N PRO A 115 0.15 -3.02 -16.42
CA PRO A 115 -0.94 -3.84 -16.94
C PRO A 115 -1.81 -3.06 -17.94
N VAL A 116 -2.35 -3.76 -18.92
CA VAL A 116 -3.41 -3.22 -19.78
C VAL A 116 -4.66 -2.92 -18.95
N VAL A 117 -5.16 -1.69 -19.01
CA VAL A 117 -6.24 -1.19 -18.13
C VAL A 117 -7.57 -1.94 -18.24
N ASP A 118 -7.88 -2.49 -19.41
CA ASP A 118 -9.14 -3.21 -19.67
C ASP A 118 -8.98 -4.73 -19.59
N GLN A 119 -7.84 -5.22 -19.09
CA GLN A 119 -7.63 -6.62 -18.82
C GLN A 119 -7.72 -6.90 -17.31
N PRO A 120 -8.26 -8.07 -16.92
CA PRO A 120 -8.28 -8.45 -15.53
C PRO A 120 -6.84 -8.57 -15.00
N LEU A 121 -6.60 -7.90 -13.89
CA LEU A 121 -5.40 -8.10 -13.07
C LEU A 121 -5.83 -8.83 -11.81
N GLU A 122 -5.15 -9.91 -11.48
CA GLU A 122 -5.35 -10.63 -10.22
C GLU A 122 -4.07 -10.61 -9.42
N VAL A 123 -4.06 -9.84 -8.34
CA VAL A 123 -2.97 -9.82 -7.38
C VAL A 123 -3.34 -10.69 -6.18
N ILE A 124 -2.61 -11.79 -6.01
CA ILE A 124 -2.85 -12.77 -4.97
C ILE A 124 -1.92 -12.48 -3.79
N TRP A 125 -2.49 -12.40 -2.59
CA TRP A 125 -1.75 -12.44 -1.33
C TRP A 125 -2.13 -13.69 -0.54
N PHE A 126 -1.21 -14.65 -0.46
CA PHE A 126 -1.43 -15.89 0.25
C PHE A 126 -0.13 -16.46 0.80
N ASP A 127 -0.17 -16.99 2.02
CA ASP A 127 0.99 -17.63 2.68
C ASP A 127 2.28 -16.80 2.61
N ASN A 128 2.14 -15.51 2.89
CA ASN A 128 3.22 -14.54 2.83
C ASN A 128 3.82 -14.30 1.43
N VAL A 129 3.14 -14.70 0.37
CA VAL A 129 3.57 -14.48 -1.01
C VAL A 129 2.61 -13.53 -1.72
N VAL A 130 3.15 -12.44 -2.26
CA VAL A 130 2.46 -11.60 -3.25
C VAL A 130 2.77 -12.18 -4.63
N ARG A 131 1.74 -12.52 -5.39
CA ARG A 131 1.89 -13.16 -6.70
C ARG A 131 0.96 -12.55 -7.73
N VAL A 132 1.52 -12.32 -8.92
CA VAL A 132 0.82 -11.89 -10.11
C VAL A 132 1.45 -12.61 -11.31
N ASP A 133 0.68 -13.40 -12.03
CA ASP A 133 1.15 -14.16 -13.19
C ASP A 133 0.46 -13.69 -14.48
N ASP A 134 1.03 -14.05 -15.62
CA ASP A 134 0.43 -13.86 -16.95
C ASP A 134 -0.10 -12.43 -17.23
N ILE A 135 0.65 -11.42 -16.78
CA ILE A 135 0.29 -10.00 -16.91
C ILE A 135 0.57 -9.55 -18.34
N SER A 136 -0.45 -9.11 -19.08
CA SER A 136 -0.23 -8.36 -20.32
C SER A 136 0.29 -6.96 -19.99
N LEU A 137 1.52 -6.67 -20.37
CA LEU A 137 2.21 -5.42 -20.06
C LEU A 137 2.24 -4.48 -21.27
N VAL A 138 2.15 -3.19 -20.99
CA VAL A 138 2.38 -2.10 -21.95
C VAL A 138 3.39 -1.10 -21.40
N THR A 139 4.02 -0.35 -22.29
CA THR A 139 4.81 0.83 -21.94
C THR A 139 4.14 2.11 -22.44
N GLY A 140 4.33 3.20 -21.70
CA GLY A 140 3.77 4.52 -22.07
C GLY A 140 2.24 4.56 -21.99
N LEU A 141 1.66 3.90 -21.00
CA LEU A 141 0.20 3.82 -20.81
C LEU A 141 -0.41 5.22 -20.64
N ASN A 142 -1.40 5.53 -21.47
CA ASN A 142 -2.23 6.71 -21.33
C ASN A 142 -3.52 6.35 -20.57
N LEU A 143 -3.61 6.75 -19.30
CA LEU A 143 -4.77 6.46 -18.45
C LEU A 143 -6.10 7.09 -18.92
N THR A 144 -6.05 8.05 -19.85
CA THR A 144 -7.27 8.66 -20.42
C THR A 144 -7.84 7.81 -21.55
N THR A 145 -6.98 7.22 -22.37
CA THR A 145 -7.41 6.46 -23.56
C THR A 145 -7.29 4.94 -23.39
N GLY A 146 -6.50 4.49 -22.42
CA GLY A 146 -6.11 3.10 -22.23
C GLY A 146 -5.00 2.62 -23.17
N ASP A 147 -4.50 3.49 -24.05
CA ASP A 147 -3.50 3.11 -25.05
C ASP A 147 -2.10 2.97 -24.44
N GLY A 148 -1.34 2.00 -24.94
CA GLY A 148 0.07 1.80 -24.63
C GLY A 148 0.75 0.99 -25.72
N THR A 149 2.08 0.97 -25.71
CA THR A 149 2.84 0.10 -26.62
C THR A 149 2.98 -1.29 -25.99
N ASP A 150 2.57 -2.34 -26.71
CA ASP A 150 2.71 -3.72 -26.26
C ASP A 150 4.14 -4.03 -25.82
N ALA A 151 4.25 -4.62 -24.63
CA ALA A 151 5.52 -4.96 -23.99
C ALA A 151 5.61 -6.46 -23.63
N GLY A 152 4.64 -7.27 -24.08
CA GLY A 152 4.60 -8.70 -23.85
C GLY A 152 3.97 -9.10 -22.52
N VAL A 153 4.26 -10.32 -22.09
CA VAL A 153 3.74 -10.90 -20.85
C VAL A 153 4.78 -10.84 -19.75
N GLY A 154 4.35 -10.65 -18.49
CA GLY A 154 5.22 -10.66 -17.33
C GLY A 154 4.60 -11.30 -16.10
N SER A 155 5.40 -11.40 -15.05
CA SER A 155 5.00 -11.96 -13.75
C SER A 155 5.76 -11.28 -12.61
N VAL A 156 5.18 -11.28 -11.41
CA VAL A 156 5.82 -10.80 -10.18
C VAL A 156 5.50 -11.77 -9.06
N VAL A 157 6.53 -12.29 -8.41
CA VAL A 157 6.40 -13.14 -7.21
C VAL A 157 7.32 -12.59 -6.13
N ILE A 158 6.77 -12.24 -4.97
CA ILE A 158 7.51 -11.67 -3.84
C ILE A 158 7.18 -12.45 -2.58
N GLU A 159 8.19 -13.05 -1.95
CA GLU A 159 8.10 -13.73 -0.67
C GLU A 159 8.31 -12.71 0.46
N CYS A 160 7.22 -12.25 1.08
CA CYS A 160 7.21 -11.29 2.18
C CYS A 160 7.47 -11.98 3.53
N ARG A 161 8.73 -12.30 3.82
CA ARG A 161 9.12 -13.00 5.07
C ARG A 161 8.80 -12.22 6.34
N SER A 162 8.77 -10.90 6.25
CA SER A 162 8.26 -10.00 7.28
C SER A 162 7.41 -8.90 6.64
N SER A 163 6.55 -8.26 7.44
CA SER A 163 5.77 -7.10 7.00
C SER A 163 5.88 -5.93 7.97
N ILE A 164 5.77 -4.73 7.42
CA ILE A 164 5.79 -3.47 8.16
C ILE A 164 4.35 -2.99 8.28
N GLU A 165 3.84 -2.84 9.50
CA GLU A 165 2.50 -2.30 9.78
C GLU A 165 2.43 -0.77 9.58
N ALA A 166 2.64 -0.34 8.34
CA ALA A 166 2.60 1.06 7.93
C ALA A 166 2.33 1.16 6.42
N LEU A 167 2.18 2.39 5.93
CA LEU A 167 2.30 2.66 4.50
C LEU A 167 3.77 2.74 4.09
N PRO A 168 4.11 2.46 2.81
CA PRO A 168 5.44 2.75 2.31
C PRO A 168 5.78 4.25 2.45
N PRO A 169 7.07 4.61 2.63
CA PRO A 169 7.48 6.00 2.72
C PRO A 169 6.97 6.84 1.52
N GLY A 170 6.44 8.04 1.81
CA GLY A 170 5.91 8.96 0.80
C GLY A 170 4.43 8.74 0.45
N PHE A 171 3.80 7.67 0.95
CA PHE A 171 2.37 7.45 0.83
C PHE A 171 1.63 8.08 2.03
N VAL A 172 0.43 8.60 1.77
CA VAL A 172 -0.47 9.14 2.80
C VAL A 172 -1.77 8.36 2.79
N ALA A 173 -2.27 8.04 3.99
CA ALA A 173 -3.62 7.50 4.13
C ALA A 173 -4.61 8.57 3.64
N ARG A 174 -5.49 8.20 2.71
CA ARG A 174 -6.55 9.07 2.21
C ARG A 174 -7.78 8.98 3.09
#